data_AF-A0A8T6TR27-F1
#
_entry.id   AF-A0A8T6TR27-F1
#
_cell.length_a   1.000
_cell.length_b   1.000
_cell.length_c   1.000
_cell.angle_alpha   90.00
_cell.angle_beta   90.00
_cell.angle_gamma   90.00
#
_symmetry.space_group_name_H-M   'P 1'
#
loop_
_entity.id
_entity.type
_entity.pdbx_description
1 polymer ?
#
loop_
_entity_poly.entity_id
_entity_poly.type
_entity_poly.pdbx_seq_one_letter_code
_entity_poly.pdbx_strand_id
1 'polypeptide(L)' 'ALSGLLIWPRVKVVGVEEEEYPATELLVDPTWLEERLGQVGRLRAVDFREESDYWEGHIEGAVNLWKTDITRETDGI' A
#
# COMPACT_ATOMS: atom_id res chain seq x y z
N ALA A 1 18.25 -5.24 23.87
CA ALA A 1 17.62 -4.32 22.91
C ALA A 1 16.47 -5.06 22.27
N LEU A 2 15.23 -4.66 22.53
CA LEU A 2 14.04 -5.38 22.08
C LEU A 2 13.83 -5.08 20.59
N SER A 3 14.04 -6.09 19.74
CA SER A 3 13.65 -6.05 18.33
C SER A 3 12.14 -6.14 18.26
N GLY A 4 11.49 -5.02 17.94
CA GLY A 4 10.06 -4.97 17.67
C GLY A 4 9.74 -5.79 16.43
N LEU A 5 9.24 -7.00 16.63
CA LEU A 5 8.65 -7.82 15.58
C LEU A 5 7.36 -7.12 15.15
N LEU A 6 7.37 -6.46 13.99
CA LEU A 6 6.16 -5.88 13.40
C LEU A 6 5.23 -7.05 13.04
N ILE A 7 4.27 -7.34 13.91
CA ILE A 7 3.29 -8.40 13.70
C ILE A 7 2.26 -7.84 12.71
N TRP A 8 2.50 -8.05 11.43
CA TRP A 8 1.47 -7.81 10.42
C TRP A 8 0.28 -8.74 10.75
N PRO A 9 -0.96 -8.23 10.84
CA PRO A 9 -2.11 -9.10 11.02
C PRO A 9 -2.13 -10.10 9.86
N ARG A 10 -2.20 -11.39 10.17
CA ARG A 10 -2.37 -12.45 9.15
C ARG A 10 -3.64 -12.12 8.38
N VAL A 11 -3.48 -11.58 7.17
CA VAL A 11 -4.56 -11.49 6.20
C VAL A 11 -5.05 -12.91 5.99
N LYS A 12 -6.24 -13.22 6.50
CA LYS A 12 -6.96 -14.40 6.06
C LYS A 12 -7.34 -14.13 4.62
N VAL A 13 -6.60 -14.72 3.69
CA VAL A 13 -7.08 -14.85 2.32
C VAL A 13 -8.31 -15.76 2.42
N VAL A 14 -9.49 -15.15 2.54
CA VAL A 14 -10.77 -15.84 2.43
C VAL A 14 -10.86 -16.22 0.96
N GLY A 15 -11.05 -17.51 0.67
CA GLY A 15 -11.03 -18.08 -0.67
C GLY A 15 -11.87 -17.27 -1.66
N VAL A 16 -11.19 -16.41 -2.40
CA VAL A 16 -11.60 -15.95 -3.71
C VAL A 16 -11.16 -17.06 -4.65
N GLU A 17 -12.09 -17.61 -5.42
CA GLU A 17 -11.68 -18.32 -6.64
C GLU A 17 -10.77 -17.34 -7.39
N GLU A 18 -9.54 -17.75 -7.71
CA GLU A 18 -8.57 -16.90 -8.41
C GLU A 18 -9.10 -16.59 -9.80
N GLU A 19 -10.01 -15.61 -9.90
CA GLU A 19 -10.11 -14.80 -11.09
C GLU A 19 -8.74 -14.11 -11.20
N GLU A 20 -7.90 -14.72 -12.04
CA GLU A 20 -6.57 -14.24 -12.35
C GLU A 20 -6.68 -12.75 -12.66
N TYR A 21 -6.06 -11.92 -11.81
CA TYR A 21 -6.16 -10.48 -11.95
C TYR A 21 -5.68 -10.12 -13.35
N PRO A 22 -6.51 -9.50 -14.21
CA PRO A 22 -6.27 -9.49 -15.66
C PRO A 22 -5.04 -8.68 -16.08
N ALA A 23 -4.48 -7.88 -15.16
CA ALA A 23 -3.27 -7.09 -15.34
C ALA A 23 -2.27 -7.35 -14.19
N THR A 24 -1.80 -8.59 -14.06
CA THR A 24 -0.85 -8.99 -13.00
C THR A 24 0.45 -8.18 -13.04
N GLU A 25 0.82 -7.61 -14.18
CA GLU A 25 1.97 -6.72 -14.35
C GLU A 25 1.86 -5.38 -13.59
N LEU A 26 0.65 -5.02 -13.16
CA LEU A 26 0.39 -3.83 -12.34
C LEU A 26 0.45 -4.12 -10.83
N LEU A 27 0.62 -5.39 -10.45
CA LEU A 27 0.75 -5.82 -9.06
C LEU A 27 2.22 -5.97 -8.68
N VAL A 28 2.50 -5.75 -7.40
CA VAL A 28 3.82 -5.97 -6.81
C VAL A 28 3.68 -6.77 -5.53
N ASP A 29 4.65 -7.62 -5.23
CA ASP A 29 4.71 -8.32 -3.96
C ASP A 29 5.52 -7.52 -2.90
N PRO A 30 5.39 -7.84 -1.60
CA PRO A 30 6.10 -7.13 -0.54
C PRO A 30 7.63 -7.15 -0.67
N THR A 31 8.22 -8.27 -1.12
CA THR A 31 9.67 -8.41 -1.28
C THR A 31 10.16 -7.48 -2.37
N TRP A 32 9.46 -7.45 -3.51
CA TRP A 32 9.76 -6.54 -4.60
C TRP A 32 9.74 -5.08 -4.16
N LEU A 33 8.75 -4.71 -3.32
CA LEU A 33 8.61 -3.36 -2.80
C LEU A 33 9.76 -3.01 -1.84
N GLU A 34 10.06 -3.87 -0.86
CA GLU A 34 11.14 -3.67 0.11
C GLU A 34 12.49 -3.40 -0.55
N GLU A 35 12.84 -4.13 -1.61
CA GLU A 35 14.08 -3.94 -2.39
C GLU A 35 14.18 -2.57 -3.10
N ARG A 36 13.04 -1.88 -3.26
CA ARG A 36 12.91 -0.64 -4.05
C ARG A 36 12.48 0.57 -3.23
N LEU A 37 12.17 0.39 -1.95
CA LEU A 37 11.92 1.51 -1.03
C LEU A 37 13.16 2.43 -0.98
N GLY A 38 12.92 3.74 -0.91
CA GLY A 38 13.99 4.75 -0.87
C GLY A 38 14.62 5.13 -2.22
N GLN A 39 14.22 4.50 -3.34
CA GLN A 39 14.66 4.90 -4.68
C GLN A 39 13.92 6.16 -5.18
N VAL A 40 14.23 7.31 -4.56
CA VAL A 40 13.60 8.61 -4.84
C VAL A 40 13.65 8.95 -6.33
N GLY A 41 12.51 9.34 -6.89
CA GLY A 41 12.37 9.74 -8.29
C GLY A 41 12.12 8.60 -9.29
N ARG A 42 12.12 7.34 -8.83
CA ARG A 42 11.76 6.16 -9.65
C ARG A 42 10.50 5.46 -9.18
N LEU A 43 10.31 5.39 -7.87
CA LEU A 43 9.16 4.74 -7.23
C LEU A 43 8.56 5.70 -6.19
N ARG A 44 7.23 5.73 -6.12
CA ARG A 44 6.50 6.42 -5.05
C ARG A 44 5.40 5.52 -4.52
N ALA A 45 5.48 5.18 -3.24
CA ALA A 45 4.36 4.58 -2.52
C ALA A 45 3.38 5.69 -2.13
N VAL A 46 2.08 5.44 -2.36
CA VAL A 46 0.99 6.33 -1.98
C VAL A 46 0.08 5.58 -1.03
N ASP A 47 -0.13 6.15 0.15
CA ASP A 47 -1.10 5.65 1.13
C ASP A 47 -2.42 6.41 0.92
N PHE A 48 -3.47 5.69 0.56
CA PHE A 48 -4.79 6.27 0.28
C PHE A 48 -5.80 6.03 1.43
N ARG A 49 -5.32 5.61 2.60
CA ARG A 49 -6.13 5.55 3.82
C ARG A 49 -6.40 6.95 4.38
N GLU A 50 -7.22 7.00 5.42
CA GLU A 50 -7.47 8.23 6.17
C GLU A 50 -6.19 8.79 6.77
N GLU A 51 -6.15 10.11 6.95
CA GLU A 51 -4.98 10.81 7.47
C GLU A 51 -4.57 10.29 8.86
N SER A 52 -5.54 10.01 9.74
CA SER A 52 -5.27 9.47 11.08
C SER A 52 -4.52 8.15 11.02
N ASP A 53 -4.93 7.24 10.13
CA ASP A 53 -4.34 5.90 10.00
C ASP A 53 -2.91 5.98 9.44
N TYR A 54 -2.64 6.96 8.58
CA TYR A 54 -1.30 7.25 8.09
C TYR A 54 -0.38 7.71 9.21
N TRP A 55 -0.85 8.62 10.08
CA TRP A 55 -0.07 9.12 11.22
C TRP A 55 0.17 8.06 12.30
N GLU A 56 -0.75 7.11 12.48
CA GLU A 56 -0.56 5.96 13.38
C GLU A 56 0.52 4.99 12.88
N GLY A 57 0.76 4.95 11.57
CA GLY A 57 1.86 4.21 10.96
C GLY A 57 1.66 4.00 9.46
N HIS A 58 2.76 4.10 8.70
CA HIS A 58 2.78 3.92 7.25
C HIS A 58 4.11 3.33 6.78
N ILE A 59 4.14 2.88 5.53
CA ILE A 59 5.38 2.41 4.88
C ILE A 59 6.37 3.57 4.76
N GLU A 60 7.62 3.36 5.15
CA GLU A 60 8.65 4.39 5.13
C GLU A 60 8.80 5.02 3.73
N GLY A 61 8.77 6.36 3.68
CA GLY A 61 8.90 7.13 2.43
C GLY A 61 7.63 7.21 1.57
N ALA A 62 6.54 6.56 1.98
CA ALA A 62 5.22 6.77 1.38
C ALA A 62 4.73 8.20 1.63
N VAL A 63 3.75 8.64 0.84
CA VAL A 63 2.98 9.85 1.11
C VAL A 63 1.51 9.54 1.18
N ASN A 64 0.79 10.23 2.07
CA ASN A 64 -0.65 10.19 2.08
C ASN A 64 -1.21 11.08 0.98
N LEU A 65 -2.16 10.57 0.21
CA LEU A 65 -2.99 11.39 -0.67
C LEU A 65 -4.27 11.75 0.09
N TRP A 66 -4.39 13.02 0.50
CA TRP A 66 -5.55 13.46 1.26
C TRP A 66 -6.80 13.44 0.40
N LYS A 67 -7.83 12.72 0.85
CA LYS A 67 -9.13 12.67 0.16
C LYS A 67 -9.75 14.05 0.01
N THR A 68 -9.48 14.96 0.94
CA THR A 68 -9.90 16.37 0.86
C THR A 68 -9.29 17.14 -0.31
N ASP A 69 -8.15 16.69 -0.83
CA ASP A 69 -7.50 17.28 -2.00
C ASP A 69 -8.08 16.72 -3.32
N ILE A 70 -8.87 15.66 -3.24
CA ILE A 70 -9.55 15.07 -4.40
C ILE A 70 -10.82 15.88 -4.70
N THR A 71 -10.77 16.61 -5.81
CA THR A 71 -11.88 17.48 -6.24
C THR A 71 -13.00 16.75 -6.97
N ARG A 72 -12.74 15.53 -7.45
CA ARG A 72 -13.70 14.70 -8.18
C ARG A 72 -13.28 13.24 -8.13
N GLU A 73 -14.20 12.40 -7.68
CA GLU A 73 -14.11 10.95 -7.81
C GLU A 73 -15.13 10.49 -8.85
N THR A 74 -14.86 9.36 -9.49
CA THR A 74 -15.82 8.70 -10.39
C THR A 74 -15.69 7.23 -10.11
N ASP A 75 -16.76 6.64 -9.59
CA ASP A 75 -16.85 5.20 -9.46
C ASP A 75 -16.89 4.62 -10.88
N GLY A 76 -15.89 3.82 -11.23
CA GLY A 76 -15.71 3.40 -12.62
C GLY A 76 -14.59 2.42 -12.88
N ILE A 77 -14.52 1.33 -12.10
CA ILE A 77 -14.63 -0.05 -12.61
C ILE A 77 -15.65 -0.76 -11.73
#